data_AF-A0A8B6DH41-F1
#
_entry.id   AF-A0A8B6DH41-F1
#
_cell.length_a   1.000
_cell.length_b   1.000
_cell.length_c   1.000
_cell.angle_alpha   90.00
_cell.angle_beta   90.00
_cell.angle_gamma   90.00
#
_symmetry.space_group_name_H-M   'P 1'
#
loop_
_entity.id
_entity.type
_entity.pdbx_description
1 polymer ?
#
loop_
_entity_poly.entity_id
_entity_poly.type
_entity_poly.pdbx_seq_one_letter_code
_entity_poly.pdbx_strand_id
1 'polypeptide(L)'
;MLLLALFTSKFNLTGEAIEMLLTLIGTILPHGHNLCSTLYAFKKYFTHLKNPLVKHYYCFFCCAYVEDKTNRKCPNKHCGKDLPTNMNYFLEVPILNQIQNLFSQEGFHSKLQERFPYFQSTGVYRDIYDGSIYRSFYNNSGPLSSPNNISFTMNTDGAPVFKSSKMSLWPIYLMINELPYKMRIKNENMIIAGLWFDSKKPAMNTLLKPLLHSMELFHTEGVECYSPDIGSFNCKGYLLAGTADLPARCLLCNSIQYNGSYSCWKCLQPGETASVGKGHAHVYPFQMECPKGPPRTNDQTLKDA
;
A
#
# COMPACT_ATOMS: atom_id res chain seq x y z
N MET A 1 -14.06 23.62 -10.34
CA MET A 1 -13.53 23.17 -9.03
C MET A 1 -12.25 22.37 -9.15
N LEU A 2 -12.18 21.24 -9.87
CA LEU A 2 -10.96 20.42 -9.95
C LEU A 2 -9.72 21.21 -10.40
N LEU A 3 -9.84 22.03 -11.44
CA LEU A 3 -8.77 22.92 -11.91
C LEU A 3 -8.28 23.90 -10.83
N LEU A 4 -9.19 24.40 -9.99
CA LEU A 4 -8.83 25.27 -8.88
C LEU A 4 -8.06 24.49 -7.82
N ALA A 5 -8.47 23.27 -7.47
CA ALA A 5 -7.72 22.44 -6.53
C ALA A 5 -6.31 22.10 -7.04
N LEU A 6 -6.17 21.84 -8.33
CA LEU A 6 -4.87 21.62 -8.97
C LEU A 6 -4.01 22.89 -8.91
N PHE A 7 -4.59 24.06 -9.21
CA PHE A 7 -3.90 25.34 -9.12
C PHE A 7 -3.44 25.64 -7.68
N THR A 8 -4.35 25.54 -6.71
CA THR A 8 -4.06 25.82 -5.30
C THR A 8 -2.98 24.89 -4.76
N SER A 9 -2.99 23.61 -5.18
CA SER A 9 -1.97 22.63 -4.81
C SER A 9 -0.63 22.92 -5.48
N LYS A 10 -0.62 23.15 -6.80
CA LYS A 10 0.60 23.44 -7.58
C LYS A 10 1.38 24.64 -7.04
N PHE A 11 0.67 25.66 -6.57
CA PHE A 11 1.27 26.89 -6.05
C PHE A 11 1.32 26.96 -4.52
N ASN A 12 0.98 25.87 -3.81
CA ASN A 12 0.96 25.79 -2.35
C ASN A 12 0.23 26.97 -1.68
N LEU A 13 -0.93 27.35 -2.21
CA LEU A 13 -1.67 28.51 -1.71
C LEU A 13 -2.13 28.29 -0.27
N THR A 14 -1.99 29.32 0.56
CA THR A 14 -2.51 29.31 1.93
C THR A 14 -4.04 29.28 1.91
N GLY A 15 -4.66 28.87 3.03
CA GLY A 15 -6.12 28.83 3.13
C GLY A 15 -6.78 30.17 2.80
N GLU A 16 -6.19 31.27 3.28
CA GLU A 16 -6.62 32.64 3.00
C GLU A 16 -6.48 32.98 1.51
N ALA A 17 -5.35 32.64 0.87
CA ALA A 17 -5.14 32.85 -0.56
C ALA A 17 -6.16 32.06 -1.42
N ILE A 18 -6.57 30.87 -0.98
CA ILE A 18 -7.63 30.10 -1.64
C ILE A 18 -8.97 30.84 -1.53
N GLU A 19 -9.34 31.37 -0.37
CA GLU A 19 -10.59 32.13 -0.20
C GLU A 19 -10.61 33.41 -1.04
N MET A 20 -9.50 34.14 -1.07
CA MET A 20 -9.35 35.32 -1.91
C MET A 20 -9.46 34.96 -3.39
N LEU A 21 -8.82 33.88 -3.84
CA LEU A 21 -8.90 33.40 -5.21
C LEU A 21 -10.34 33.02 -5.60
N LEU A 22 -11.04 32.28 -4.72
CA LEU A 22 -12.43 31.90 -4.95
C LEU A 22 -13.34 33.12 -5.04
N THR A 23 -13.14 34.10 -4.15
CA THR A 23 -13.90 35.36 -4.14
C THR A 23 -13.63 36.16 -5.42
N LEU A 24 -12.35 36.31 -5.80
CA LEU A 24 -11.95 37.03 -7.02
C LEU A 24 -12.59 36.41 -8.26
N ILE A 25 -12.53 35.09 -8.43
CA ILE A 25 -13.16 34.42 -9.57
C ILE A 25 -14.67 34.63 -9.53
N GLY A 26 -15.29 34.55 -8.34
CA GLY A 26 -16.71 34.85 -8.14
C GLY A 26 -17.11 36.22 -8.68
N THR A 27 -16.27 37.25 -8.52
CA THR A 27 -16.58 38.60 -9.04
C THR A 27 -16.64 38.71 -10.56
N ILE A 28 -16.01 37.77 -11.29
CA ILE A 28 -15.96 37.77 -12.75
C ILE A 28 -17.09 36.89 -13.33
N LEU A 29 -17.70 36.04 -12.51
CA LEU A 29 -18.73 35.11 -12.95
C LEU A 29 -20.12 35.78 -13.00
N PRO A 30 -21.03 35.30 -13.86
CA PRO A 30 -22.40 35.80 -13.93
C PRO A 30 -23.16 35.69 -12.60
N HIS A 31 -24.16 36.55 -12.40
CA HIS A 31 -25.07 36.46 -11.25
C HIS A 31 -25.72 35.08 -11.17
N GLY A 32 -25.73 34.48 -9.97
CA GLY A 32 -26.29 33.15 -9.71
C GLY A 32 -25.32 31.98 -9.96
N HIS A 33 -24.01 32.23 -10.09
CA HIS A 33 -23.02 31.17 -10.22
C HIS A 33 -22.98 30.21 -9.00
N ASN A 34 -22.57 28.96 -9.22
CA ASN A 34 -22.43 27.95 -8.17
C ASN A 34 -21.00 27.80 -7.61
N LEU A 35 -20.09 28.75 -7.88
CA LEU A 35 -18.75 28.74 -7.30
C LEU A 35 -18.83 28.98 -5.78
N CYS A 36 -18.15 28.15 -5.00
CA CYS A 36 -18.00 28.36 -3.56
C CYS A 36 -17.09 29.57 -3.27
N SER A 37 -17.37 30.29 -2.18
CA SER A 37 -16.64 31.49 -1.78
C SER A 37 -15.78 31.29 -0.52
N THR A 38 -15.88 30.15 0.16
CA THR A 38 -15.16 29.86 1.40
C THR A 38 -14.30 28.61 1.27
N LEU A 39 -13.22 28.55 2.06
CA LEU A 39 -12.32 27.39 2.11
C LEU A 39 -13.06 26.16 2.61
N TYR A 40 -13.99 26.35 3.55
CA TYR A 40 -14.83 25.28 4.06
C TYR A 40 -15.67 24.65 2.95
N ALA A 41 -16.42 25.47 2.19
CA ALA A 41 -17.26 24.98 1.10
C ALA A 41 -16.42 24.37 -0.05
N PHE A 42 -15.26 24.94 -0.34
CA PHE A 42 -14.30 24.39 -1.29
C PHE A 42 -13.80 23.00 -0.88
N LYS A 43 -13.37 22.84 0.37
CA LYS A 43 -12.98 21.52 0.91
C LYS A 43 -14.16 20.54 0.91
N LYS A 44 -15.35 20.99 1.30
CA LYS A 44 -16.59 20.21 1.29
C LYS A 44 -17.00 19.74 -0.11
N TYR A 45 -16.72 20.52 -1.15
CA TYR A 45 -16.97 20.08 -2.53
C TYR A 45 -16.21 18.79 -2.86
N PHE A 46 -14.96 18.67 -2.37
CA PHE A 46 -14.11 17.52 -2.64
C PHE A 46 -14.32 16.34 -1.67
N THR A 47 -15.11 16.49 -0.61
CA THR A 47 -15.41 15.37 0.30
C THR A 47 -16.31 14.30 -0.34
N HIS A 48 -16.90 14.59 -1.50
CA HIS A 48 -17.78 13.69 -2.25
C HIS A 48 -17.12 13.07 -3.48
N LEU A 49 -15.80 13.22 -3.67
CA LEU A 49 -15.09 12.59 -4.78
C LEU A 49 -15.03 11.06 -4.65
N LYS A 50 -15.03 10.37 -5.80
CA LYS A 50 -15.32 8.92 -6.02
C LYS A 50 -14.55 7.88 -5.16
N ASN A 51 -13.49 8.27 -4.46
CA ASN A 51 -12.76 7.38 -3.56
C ASN A 51 -12.84 7.94 -2.12
N PRO A 52 -13.84 7.54 -1.32
CA PRO A 52 -13.91 8.00 0.06
C PRO A 52 -12.70 7.46 0.82
N LEU A 53 -11.87 8.36 1.35
CA LEU A 53 -10.81 7.99 2.27
C LEU A 53 -11.46 7.50 3.57
N VAL A 54 -11.22 6.25 3.93
CA VAL A 54 -11.77 5.66 5.14
C VAL A 54 -10.77 5.86 6.28
N LYS A 55 -11.23 6.41 7.41
CA LYS A 55 -10.40 6.60 8.59
C LYS A 55 -10.48 5.39 9.51
N HIS A 56 -9.33 4.79 9.79
CA HIS A 56 -9.18 3.72 10.77
C HIS A 56 -8.42 4.22 11.98
N TYR A 57 -8.87 3.84 13.17
CA TYR A 57 -8.38 4.41 14.42
C TYR A 57 -7.55 3.40 15.18
N TYR A 58 -6.58 3.90 15.93
CA TYR A 58 -5.71 3.05 16.73
C TYR A 58 -5.29 3.74 18.03
N CYS A 59 -4.91 2.92 19.01
CA CYS A 59 -4.38 3.39 20.27
C CYS A 59 -2.98 3.97 20.08
N PHE A 60 -2.77 5.25 20.38
CA PHE A 60 -1.44 5.88 20.25
C PHE A 60 -0.34 5.20 21.09
N PHE A 61 -0.70 4.55 22.20
CA PHE A 61 0.28 3.94 23.12
C PHE A 61 0.81 2.60 22.62
N CYS A 62 -0.09 1.68 22.24
CA CYS A 62 0.26 0.31 21.85
C CYS A 62 0.00 0.00 20.38
N CYS A 63 -0.46 0.99 19.60
CA CYS A 63 -0.83 0.87 18.20
C CYS A 63 -1.94 -0.14 17.90
N ALA A 64 -2.68 -0.64 18.90
CA ALA A 64 -3.79 -1.56 18.68
C ALA A 64 -4.94 -0.91 17.90
N TYR A 65 -5.46 -1.61 16.90
CA TYR A 65 -6.63 -1.21 16.11
C TYR A 65 -7.86 -0.99 17.02
N VAL A 66 -8.60 0.09 16.78
CA VAL A 66 -9.84 0.46 17.51
C VAL A 66 -11.02 0.35 16.56
N GLU A 67 -11.84 -0.68 16.75
CA GLU A 67 -13.07 -0.91 15.94
C GLU A 67 -14.18 0.06 16.35
N ASP A 68 -14.45 0.14 17.65
CA ASP A 68 -15.51 0.98 18.20
C ASP A 68 -14.92 2.25 18.84
N LYS A 69 -15.17 3.40 18.20
CA LYS A 69 -14.71 4.71 18.66
C LYS A 69 -15.46 5.22 19.89
N THR A 70 -16.62 4.63 20.21
CA THR A 70 -17.38 4.98 21.41
C THR A 70 -16.70 4.45 22.67
N ASN A 71 -15.96 3.35 22.55
CA ASN A 71 -15.16 2.82 23.63
C ASN A 71 -13.95 3.72 23.90
N ARG A 72 -13.94 4.32 25.10
CA ARG A 72 -12.83 5.18 25.55
C ARG A 72 -11.70 4.40 26.22
N LYS A 73 -11.74 3.07 26.24
CA LYS A 73 -10.62 2.25 26.72
C LYS A 73 -9.96 1.51 25.57
N CYS A 74 -8.64 1.43 25.63
CA CYS A 74 -7.86 0.68 24.66
C CYS A 74 -8.31 -0.80 24.63
N PRO A 75 -8.58 -1.37 23.44
CA PRO A 75 -9.04 -2.76 23.33
C PRO A 75 -7.98 -3.79 23.73
N ASN A 76 -6.69 -3.42 23.63
CA ASN A 76 -5.61 -4.21 24.19
C ASN A 76 -5.61 -4.11 25.73
N LYS A 77 -6.04 -5.18 26.39
CA LYS A 77 -6.11 -5.29 27.86
C LYS A 77 -4.77 -5.05 28.55
N HIS A 78 -3.65 -5.40 27.92
CA HIS A 78 -2.31 -5.16 28.47
C HIS A 78 -1.91 -3.68 28.44
N CYS A 79 -2.49 -2.89 27.54
CA CYS A 79 -2.26 -1.45 27.48
C CYS A 79 -3.10 -0.72 28.53
N GLY A 80 -4.40 -1.00 28.59
CA GLY A 80 -5.31 -0.48 29.62
C GLY A 80 -5.46 1.05 29.67
N LYS A 81 -4.88 1.79 28.72
CA LYS A 81 -4.95 3.26 28.65
C LYS A 81 -6.30 3.74 28.12
N ASP A 82 -6.73 4.89 28.63
CA ASP A 82 -7.87 5.61 28.08
C ASP A 82 -7.50 6.25 26.73
N LEU A 83 -8.44 6.19 25.78
CA LEU A 83 -8.32 6.73 24.45
C LEU A 83 -8.85 8.17 24.43
N PRO A 84 -8.10 9.13 23.86
CA PRO A 84 -8.53 10.52 23.80
C PRO A 84 -9.75 10.70 22.88
N THR A 85 -10.45 11.83 23.00
CA THR A 85 -11.55 12.20 22.10
C THR A 85 -11.09 12.27 20.65
N ASN A 86 -9.94 12.91 20.42
CA ASN A 86 -9.26 12.98 19.12
C ASN A 86 -8.25 11.85 19.01
N MET A 87 -8.72 10.67 18.59
CA MET A 87 -7.88 9.50 18.41
C MET A 87 -7.00 9.60 17.16
N ASN A 88 -5.80 9.02 17.23
CA ASN A 88 -4.94 8.83 16.06
C ASN A 88 -5.62 7.90 15.05
N TYR A 89 -5.35 8.17 13.78
CA TYR A 89 -5.91 7.41 12.68
C TYR A 89 -4.91 7.25 11.55
N PHE A 90 -5.15 6.24 10.72
CA PHE A 90 -4.54 6.09 9.41
C PHE A 90 -5.66 6.07 8.36
N LEU A 91 -5.28 6.21 7.09
CA LEU A 91 -6.21 6.26 5.98
C LEU A 91 -6.16 4.94 5.21
N GLU A 92 -7.32 4.36 4.95
CA GLU A 92 -7.52 3.39 3.87
C GLU A 92 -7.99 4.15 2.63
N VAL A 93 -7.45 3.76 1.49
CA VAL A 93 -7.96 4.17 0.19
C VAL A 93 -8.58 2.92 -0.45
N PRO A 94 -9.92 2.84 -0.57
CA PRO A 94 -10.59 1.61 -1.00
C PRO A 94 -10.02 1.09 -2.33
N ILE A 95 -9.43 -0.10 -2.30
CA ILE A 95 -8.73 -0.68 -3.46
C ILE A 95 -9.73 -1.04 -4.56
N LEU A 96 -10.92 -1.52 -4.19
CA LEU A 96 -11.94 -1.97 -5.13
C LEU A 96 -12.42 -0.82 -6.02
N ASN A 97 -12.66 0.36 -5.44
CA ASN A 97 -13.03 1.56 -6.21
C ASN A 97 -11.90 1.97 -7.17
N GLN A 98 -10.64 1.89 -6.74
CA GLN A 98 -9.50 2.20 -7.63
C GLN A 98 -9.42 1.22 -8.79
N ILE A 99 -9.65 -0.06 -8.55
CA ILE A 99 -9.66 -1.11 -9.59
C ILE A 99 -10.80 -0.88 -10.59
N GLN A 100 -12.01 -0.59 -10.12
CA GLN A 100 -13.14 -0.25 -10.99
C GLN A 100 -12.83 0.97 -11.87
N ASN A 101 -12.20 2.01 -11.29
CA ASN A 101 -11.79 3.18 -12.04
C ASN A 101 -10.71 2.85 -13.09
N LEU A 102 -9.75 1.97 -12.78
CA LEU A 102 -8.74 1.53 -13.75
C LEU A 102 -9.37 0.75 -14.91
N PHE A 103 -10.25 -0.22 -14.63
CA PHE A 103 -10.94 -0.99 -15.67
C PHE A 103 -11.85 -0.14 -16.55
N SER A 104 -12.40 0.97 -16.03
CA SER A 104 -13.21 1.90 -16.80
C SER A 104 -12.43 2.70 -17.86
N GLN A 105 -11.10 2.64 -17.83
CA GLN A 105 -10.25 3.30 -18.83
C GLN A 105 -10.19 2.47 -20.12
N GLU A 106 -10.32 3.13 -21.26
CA GLU A 106 -10.22 2.51 -22.58
C GLU A 106 -8.87 1.80 -22.77
N GLY A 107 -8.91 0.57 -23.29
CA GLY A 107 -7.72 -0.24 -23.54
C GLY A 107 -7.04 -0.81 -22.28
N PHE A 108 -7.46 -0.47 -21.05
CA PHE A 108 -6.84 -1.00 -19.84
C PHE A 108 -6.96 -2.52 -19.76
N HIS A 109 -8.16 -3.06 -20.01
CA HIS A 109 -8.39 -4.51 -20.01
C HIS A 109 -7.54 -5.20 -21.08
N SER A 110 -7.53 -4.64 -22.30
CA SER A 110 -6.71 -5.11 -23.42
C SER A 110 -5.23 -5.21 -23.06
N LYS A 111 -4.68 -4.25 -22.29
CA LYS A 111 -3.29 -4.28 -21.82
C LYS A 111 -2.98 -5.45 -20.89
N LEU A 112 -3.93 -5.87 -20.06
CA LEU A 112 -3.74 -7.04 -19.20
C LEU A 112 -3.63 -8.34 -20.02
N GLN A 113 -4.26 -8.38 -21.20
CA GLN A 113 -4.28 -9.57 -22.05
C GLN A 113 -2.92 -9.85 -22.72
N GLU A 114 -2.01 -8.85 -22.75
CA GLU A 114 -0.66 -9.00 -23.30
C GLU A 114 0.15 -10.12 -22.61
N ARG A 115 -0.26 -10.60 -21.42
CA ARG A 115 0.39 -11.72 -20.72
C ARG A 115 0.23 -13.08 -21.40
N PHE A 116 -0.89 -13.33 -22.09
CA PHE A 116 -1.29 -14.68 -22.53
C PHE A 116 -0.40 -15.32 -23.61
N PRO A 117 0.08 -14.59 -24.64
CA PRO A 117 0.94 -15.16 -25.68
C PRO A 117 2.22 -15.82 -25.13
N TYR A 118 2.64 -15.45 -23.93
CA TYR A 118 3.91 -15.86 -23.36
C TYR A 118 3.84 -17.16 -22.54
N PHE A 119 2.66 -17.68 -22.18
CA PHE A 119 2.55 -18.86 -21.29
C PHE A 119 3.07 -20.17 -21.88
N GLN A 120 3.30 -20.24 -23.20
CA GLN A 120 3.70 -21.47 -23.88
C GLN A 120 5.20 -21.76 -23.86
N SER A 121 6.06 -20.79 -23.54
CA SER A 121 7.51 -21.03 -23.48
C SER A 121 7.94 -21.49 -22.08
N THR A 122 8.49 -22.69 -21.99
CA THR A 122 9.07 -23.25 -20.77
C THR A 122 10.57 -22.90 -20.69
N GLY A 123 11.12 -22.81 -19.48
CA GLY A 123 12.56 -22.64 -19.25
C GLY A 123 13.14 -21.23 -19.40
N VAL A 124 12.33 -20.21 -19.70
CA VAL A 124 12.77 -18.81 -19.79
C VAL A 124 11.94 -17.94 -18.84
N TYR A 125 12.61 -17.18 -17.97
CA TYR A 125 11.98 -16.19 -17.09
C TYR A 125 12.04 -14.82 -17.76
N ARG A 126 10.89 -14.26 -18.15
CA ARG A 126 10.78 -12.90 -18.72
C ARG A 126 10.05 -11.95 -17.79
N ASP A 127 9.02 -12.46 -17.11
CA ASP A 127 8.18 -11.64 -16.25
C ASP A 127 7.68 -12.44 -15.04
N ILE A 128 6.97 -11.77 -14.13
CA ILE A 128 6.42 -12.32 -12.88
C ILE A 128 5.53 -13.54 -13.11
N TYR A 129 4.85 -13.63 -14.26
CA TYR A 129 3.98 -14.76 -14.58
C TYR A 129 4.73 -16.06 -14.87
N ASP A 130 6.04 -15.97 -15.18
CA ASP A 130 6.88 -17.14 -15.36
C ASP A 130 7.26 -17.79 -14.02
N GLY A 131 7.09 -17.07 -12.90
CA GLY A 131 7.39 -17.54 -11.56
C GLY A 131 6.48 -18.70 -11.12
N SER A 132 7.03 -19.61 -10.30
CA SER A 132 6.32 -20.80 -9.83
C SER A 132 5.02 -20.49 -9.07
N ILE A 133 5.03 -19.42 -8.26
CA ILE A 133 3.85 -18.96 -7.51
C ILE A 133 2.76 -18.49 -8.46
N TYR A 134 3.08 -17.66 -9.46
CA TYR A 134 2.05 -17.24 -10.42
C TYR A 134 1.52 -18.44 -11.20
N ARG A 135 2.42 -19.33 -11.68
CA ARG A 135 2.03 -20.52 -12.44
C ARG A 135 1.13 -21.47 -11.64
N SER A 136 1.26 -21.57 -10.31
CA SER A 136 0.34 -22.37 -9.51
C SER A 136 -1.09 -21.80 -9.47
N PHE A 137 -1.25 -20.49 -9.60
CA PHE A 137 -2.56 -19.81 -9.72
C PHE A 137 -3.09 -19.78 -11.16
N TYR A 138 -2.24 -20.03 -12.16
CA TYR A 138 -2.63 -20.04 -13.57
C TYR A 138 -2.96 -21.46 -14.09
N ASN A 139 -2.11 -22.43 -13.79
CA ASN A 139 -2.22 -23.80 -14.32
C ASN A 139 -3.50 -24.48 -13.85
N ASN A 140 -3.92 -25.55 -14.55
CA ASN A 140 -5.11 -26.34 -14.23
C ASN A 140 -6.40 -25.53 -14.15
N SER A 141 -6.56 -24.56 -15.07
CA SER A 141 -7.68 -23.60 -15.06
C SER A 141 -7.79 -22.83 -13.75
N GLY A 142 -6.64 -22.51 -13.14
CA GLY A 142 -6.55 -21.72 -11.92
C GLY A 142 -7.09 -20.30 -12.11
N PRO A 143 -7.31 -19.55 -11.02
CA PRO A 143 -7.98 -18.26 -11.09
C PRO A 143 -7.30 -17.23 -12.00
N LEU A 144 -5.97 -17.24 -12.14
CA LEU A 144 -5.24 -16.30 -13.00
C LEU A 144 -5.22 -16.69 -14.49
N SER A 145 -5.77 -17.85 -14.84
CA SER A 145 -6.07 -18.19 -16.24
C SER A 145 -7.25 -17.40 -16.80
N SER A 146 -8.12 -16.87 -15.93
CA SER A 146 -9.20 -15.97 -16.34
C SER A 146 -8.63 -14.66 -16.88
N PRO A 147 -9.07 -14.18 -18.06
CA PRO A 147 -8.61 -12.92 -18.64
C PRO A 147 -8.96 -11.70 -17.76
N ASN A 148 -9.97 -11.84 -16.91
CA ASN A 148 -10.53 -10.76 -16.10
C ASN A 148 -9.86 -10.62 -14.73
N ASN A 149 -9.17 -11.66 -14.26
CA ASN A 149 -8.56 -11.67 -12.94
C ASN A 149 -7.16 -11.06 -12.96
N ILE A 150 -6.80 -10.47 -11.84
CA ILE A 150 -5.53 -9.78 -11.64
C ILE A 150 -4.82 -10.24 -10.38
N SER A 151 -3.54 -9.96 -10.30
CA SER A 151 -2.72 -10.21 -9.13
C SER A 151 -1.87 -9.02 -8.78
N PHE A 152 -1.37 -8.99 -7.55
CA PHE A 152 -0.67 -7.85 -6.98
C PHE A 152 0.71 -8.20 -6.44
N THR A 153 1.60 -7.22 -6.58
CA THR A 153 2.79 -7.09 -5.75
C THR A 153 2.59 -5.89 -4.82
N MET A 154 2.66 -6.11 -3.51
CA MET A 154 2.59 -5.05 -2.50
C MET A 154 3.97 -4.43 -2.27
N ASN A 155 4.00 -3.14 -1.99
CA ASN A 155 5.19 -2.43 -1.51
C ASN A 155 4.83 -1.50 -0.34
N THR A 156 5.69 -1.41 0.67
CA THR A 156 5.61 -0.38 1.70
C THR A 156 7.00 0.01 2.19
N ASP A 157 7.17 1.30 2.47
CA ASP A 157 8.39 1.88 3.02
C ASP A 157 8.03 3.16 3.80
N GLY A 158 8.90 3.60 4.70
CA GLY A 158 8.75 4.84 5.46
C GLY A 158 9.52 5.99 4.84
N ALA A 159 8.81 7.04 4.43
CA ALA A 159 9.41 8.27 3.93
C ALA A 159 9.31 9.42 4.97
N PRO A 160 10.40 10.12 5.29
CA PRO A 160 10.33 11.32 6.13
C PRO A 160 9.61 12.43 5.36
N VAL A 161 8.59 13.05 5.97
CA VAL A 161 7.82 14.13 5.31
C VAL A 161 8.47 15.50 5.52
N PHE A 162 9.13 15.71 6.66
CA PHE A 162 9.80 16.96 6.98
C PHE A 162 11.22 16.71 7.46
N LYS A 163 12.16 17.55 7.03
CA LYS A 163 13.60 17.43 7.36
C LYS A 163 13.88 17.51 8.87
N SER A 164 13.04 18.21 9.63
CA SER A 164 13.25 18.51 11.07
C SER A 164 12.23 17.86 12.00
N SER A 165 11.28 17.08 11.48
CA SER A 165 10.26 16.41 12.29
C SER A 165 10.51 14.91 12.34
N LYS A 166 10.07 14.26 13.42
CA LYS A 166 10.05 12.79 13.51
C LYS A 166 8.89 12.16 12.73
N MET A 167 8.08 12.95 12.02
CA MET A 167 6.92 12.45 11.27
C MET A 167 7.35 11.66 10.03
N SER A 168 6.77 10.49 9.87
CA SER A 168 7.01 9.61 8.72
C SER A 168 5.68 9.26 8.05
N LEU A 169 5.71 9.16 6.72
CA LEU A 169 4.62 8.66 5.90
C LEU A 169 4.96 7.23 5.45
N TRP A 170 4.06 6.31 5.71
CA TRP A 170 4.14 4.91 5.32
C TRP A 170 2.97 4.57 4.40
N PRO A 171 3.14 4.71 3.08
CA PRO A 171 2.16 4.22 2.13
C PRO A 171 2.23 2.70 1.99
N ILE A 172 1.06 2.10 1.73
CA ILE A 172 0.97 0.76 1.17
C ILE A 172 0.55 0.91 -0.29
N TYR A 173 1.41 0.43 -1.17
CA TYR A 173 1.18 0.42 -2.60
C TYR A 173 0.88 -1.00 -3.09
N LEU A 174 0.05 -1.09 -4.12
CA LEU A 174 -0.20 -2.30 -4.88
C LEU A 174 0.07 -2.05 -6.35
N MET A 175 0.79 -2.97 -6.98
CA MET A 175 1.08 -2.98 -8.40
C MET A 175 0.32 -4.14 -9.04
N ILE A 176 -0.45 -3.87 -10.10
CA ILE A 176 -1.11 -4.93 -10.88
C ILE A 176 -0.06 -5.65 -11.71
N ASN A 177 0.10 -6.95 -11.46
CA ASN A 177 1.12 -7.74 -12.12
C ASN A 177 0.77 -7.91 -13.60
N GLU A 178 -0.48 -7.97 -14.02
CA GLU A 178 -0.90 -8.29 -15.41
C GLU A 178 -0.64 -7.15 -16.42
N LEU A 179 -0.33 -5.95 -15.93
CA LEU A 179 0.07 -4.85 -16.81
C LEU A 179 1.47 -5.07 -17.39
N PRO A 180 1.80 -4.52 -18.55
CA PRO A 180 3.18 -4.49 -19.05
C PRO A 180 4.12 -3.78 -18.06
N TYR A 181 5.34 -4.27 -17.87
CA TYR A 181 6.29 -3.76 -16.86
C TYR A 181 6.42 -2.22 -16.83
N LYS A 182 6.57 -1.58 -17.99
CA LYS A 182 6.69 -0.12 -18.10
C LYS A 182 5.44 0.64 -17.66
N MET A 183 4.27 0.00 -17.70
CA MET A 183 3.00 0.57 -17.25
C MET A 183 2.77 0.35 -15.76
N ARG A 184 3.20 -0.80 -15.22
CA ARG A 184 3.05 -1.14 -13.80
C ARG A 184 3.58 -0.07 -12.85
N ILE A 185 4.73 0.51 -13.18
CA ILE A 185 5.44 1.49 -12.34
C ILE A 185 4.98 2.94 -12.55
N LYS A 186 4.03 3.18 -13.47
CA LYS A 186 3.52 4.54 -13.68
C LYS A 186 2.61 4.92 -12.51
N ASN A 187 2.76 6.16 -12.02
CA ASN A 187 1.96 6.68 -10.92
C ASN A 187 0.44 6.55 -11.14
N GLU A 188 -0.02 6.64 -12.39
CA GLU A 188 -1.44 6.49 -12.76
C GLU A 188 -2.00 5.06 -12.58
N ASN A 189 -1.13 4.04 -12.58
CA ASN A 189 -1.49 2.62 -12.44
C ASN A 189 -1.13 2.06 -11.05
N MET A 190 -0.45 2.84 -10.21
CA MET A 190 -0.12 2.45 -8.85
C MET A 190 -1.34 2.66 -7.95
N ILE A 191 -1.77 1.58 -7.31
CA ILE A 191 -2.87 1.62 -6.35
C ILE A 191 -2.30 1.95 -4.97
N ILE A 192 -2.93 2.88 -4.27
CA ILE A 192 -2.62 3.16 -2.87
C ILE A 192 -3.66 2.42 -2.04
N ALA A 193 -3.26 1.53 -1.14
CA ALA A 193 -4.20 0.83 -0.26
C ALA A 193 -4.37 1.53 1.08
N GLY A 194 -3.31 2.15 1.59
CA GLY A 194 -3.35 2.83 2.86
C GLY A 194 -2.21 3.81 3.07
N LEU A 195 -2.41 4.74 4.00
CA LEU A 195 -1.45 5.77 4.37
C LEU A 195 -1.41 5.91 5.90
N TRP A 196 -0.25 5.61 6.48
CA TRP A 196 0.04 5.89 7.87
C TRP A 196 0.94 7.11 7.99
N PHE A 197 0.48 8.13 8.73
CA PHE A 197 1.24 9.35 8.95
C PHE A 197 1.34 9.62 10.45
N ASP A 198 2.47 9.24 11.05
CA ASP A 198 2.73 9.47 12.47
C ASP A 198 4.24 9.62 12.73
N SER A 199 4.55 10.12 13.92
CA SER A 199 5.87 10.12 14.55
C SER A 199 6.38 8.70 14.89
N LYS A 200 5.47 7.75 15.05
CA LYS A 200 5.78 6.33 15.29
C LYS A 200 5.66 5.53 13.99
N LYS A 201 6.54 4.53 13.86
CA LYS A 201 6.41 3.49 12.82
C LYS A 201 5.09 2.74 12.99
N PRO A 202 4.44 2.31 11.89
CA PRO A 202 3.19 1.58 11.98
C PRO A 202 3.38 0.23 12.66
N ALA A 203 2.40 -0.16 13.47
CA ALA A 203 2.19 -1.57 13.76
C ALA A 203 1.52 -2.20 12.53
N MET A 204 2.27 -3.00 11.76
CA MET A 204 1.83 -3.49 10.45
C MET A 204 0.57 -4.35 10.54
N ASN A 205 0.40 -5.12 11.62
CA ASN A 205 -0.83 -5.86 11.90
C ASN A 205 -2.08 -4.97 12.01
N THR A 206 -1.92 -3.72 12.45
CA THR A 206 -3.00 -2.73 12.55
C THR A 206 -3.23 -2.03 11.23
N LEU A 207 -2.15 -1.60 10.57
CA LEU A 207 -2.21 -0.89 9.29
C LEU A 207 -2.74 -1.78 8.15
N LEU A 208 -2.33 -3.06 8.10
CA LEU A 208 -2.72 -3.99 7.05
C LEU A 208 -4.12 -4.60 7.26
N LYS A 209 -4.72 -4.46 8.46
CA LYS A 209 -6.00 -5.09 8.78
C LYS A 209 -7.11 -4.78 7.76
N PRO A 210 -7.35 -3.51 7.35
CA PRO A 210 -8.36 -3.19 6.34
C PRO A 210 -8.02 -3.76 4.97
N LEU A 211 -6.74 -3.67 4.56
CA LEU A 211 -6.29 -4.21 3.27
C LEU A 211 -6.48 -5.73 3.19
N LEU A 212 -6.13 -6.47 4.25
CA LEU A 212 -6.30 -7.92 4.29
C LEU A 212 -7.79 -8.30 4.20
N HIS A 213 -8.67 -7.57 4.88
CA HIS A 213 -10.11 -7.77 4.76
C HIS A 213 -10.62 -7.49 3.34
N SER A 214 -10.21 -6.38 2.75
CA SER A 214 -10.55 -6.02 1.36
C SER A 214 -10.03 -7.05 0.35
N MET A 215 -8.81 -7.59 0.56
CA MET A 215 -8.25 -8.65 -0.27
C MET A 215 -9.00 -9.97 -0.12
N GLU A 216 -9.43 -10.32 1.10
CA GLU A 216 -10.24 -11.52 1.36
C GLU A 216 -11.53 -11.51 0.54
N LEU A 217 -12.27 -10.41 0.59
CA LEU A 217 -13.49 -10.22 -0.21
C LEU A 217 -13.17 -10.23 -1.72
N PHE A 218 -12.05 -9.62 -2.11
CA PHE A 218 -11.69 -9.52 -3.52
C PHE A 218 -11.32 -10.86 -4.16
N HIS A 219 -10.67 -11.77 -3.43
CA HIS A 219 -10.32 -13.09 -3.97
C HIS A 219 -11.47 -14.09 -3.88
N THR A 220 -12.37 -13.94 -2.90
CA THR A 220 -13.54 -14.82 -2.70
C THR A 220 -14.73 -14.42 -3.56
N GLU A 221 -15.23 -13.19 -3.41
CA GLU A 221 -16.43 -12.66 -4.05
C GLU A 221 -16.12 -11.94 -5.37
N GLY A 222 -14.96 -11.29 -5.44
CA GLY A 222 -14.60 -10.42 -6.57
C GLY A 222 -15.27 -9.04 -6.49
N VAL A 223 -15.11 -8.26 -7.55
CA VAL A 223 -15.75 -6.94 -7.70
C VAL A 223 -16.28 -6.80 -9.12
N GLU A 224 -17.50 -6.29 -9.24
CA GLU A 224 -18.09 -5.96 -10.55
C GLU A 224 -17.36 -4.75 -11.13
N CYS A 225 -16.81 -4.94 -12.33
CA CYS A 225 -16.11 -3.93 -13.11
C CYS A 225 -16.80 -3.72 -14.44
N TYR A 226 -16.57 -2.56 -15.04
CA TYR A 226 -16.96 -2.26 -16.42
C TYR A 226 -15.71 -1.83 -17.18
N SER A 227 -15.54 -2.36 -18.38
CA SER A 227 -14.53 -1.90 -19.35
C SER A 227 -15.23 -1.48 -20.64
N PRO A 228 -14.81 -0.36 -21.26
CA PRO A 228 -15.27 -0.01 -22.60
C PRO A 228 -15.01 -1.11 -23.64
N ASP A 229 -13.99 -1.96 -23.42
CA ASP A 229 -13.54 -2.98 -24.37
C ASP A 229 -14.46 -4.21 -24.37
N ILE A 230 -15.01 -4.60 -23.21
CA ILE A 230 -15.70 -5.90 -23.03
C ILE A 230 -17.02 -5.83 -22.24
N GLY A 231 -17.44 -4.65 -21.77
CA GLY A 231 -18.63 -4.47 -20.96
C GLY A 231 -18.40 -4.83 -19.49
N SER A 232 -19.47 -5.28 -18.81
CA SER A 232 -19.44 -5.62 -17.37
C SER A 232 -18.95 -7.04 -17.13
N PHE A 233 -18.12 -7.22 -16.10
CA PHE A 233 -17.59 -8.52 -15.68
C PHE A 233 -17.21 -8.52 -14.19
N ASN A 234 -17.13 -9.70 -13.59
CA ASN A 234 -16.57 -9.87 -12.25
C ASN A 234 -15.06 -10.08 -12.36
N CYS A 235 -14.30 -9.29 -11.60
CA CYS A 235 -12.86 -9.39 -11.46
C CYS A 235 -12.53 -9.94 -10.06
N LYS A 236 -11.57 -10.86 -9.96
CA LYS A 236 -10.96 -11.29 -8.70
C LYS A 236 -9.49 -10.90 -8.65
N GLY A 237 -9.00 -10.61 -7.44
CA GLY A 237 -7.64 -10.16 -7.18
C GLY A 237 -6.86 -11.05 -6.23
N TYR A 238 -5.56 -11.24 -6.48
CA TYR A 238 -4.71 -12.12 -5.69
C TYR A 238 -3.39 -11.44 -5.29
N LEU A 239 -3.10 -11.32 -4.00
CA LEU A 239 -1.81 -10.80 -3.53
C LEU A 239 -0.75 -11.92 -3.56
N LEU A 240 0.23 -11.83 -4.46
CA LEU A 240 1.22 -12.91 -4.66
C LEU A 240 2.56 -12.63 -3.98
N ALA A 241 2.92 -11.36 -3.82
CA ALA A 241 4.23 -10.97 -3.31
C ALA A 241 4.18 -9.65 -2.55
N GLY A 242 5.11 -9.49 -1.61
CA GLY A 242 5.44 -8.24 -0.95
C GLY A 242 6.91 -7.89 -1.19
N THR A 243 7.16 -6.62 -1.47
CA THR A 243 8.49 -6.04 -1.64
C THR A 243 8.68 -4.96 -0.59
N ALA A 244 9.84 -4.96 0.05
CA ALA A 244 10.19 -4.01 1.09
C ALA A 244 11.70 -4.01 1.27
N ASP A 245 12.26 -2.89 1.72
CA ASP A 245 13.65 -2.85 2.18
C ASP A 245 13.81 -3.69 3.47
N LEU A 246 15.05 -3.87 3.94
CA LEU A 246 15.30 -4.70 5.11
C LEU A 246 14.56 -4.19 6.38
N PRO A 247 14.62 -2.90 6.75
CA PRO A 247 13.83 -2.34 7.84
C PRO A 247 12.32 -2.56 7.73
N ALA A 248 11.69 -2.24 6.60
CA ALA A 248 10.26 -2.36 6.40
C ALA A 248 9.82 -3.83 6.35
N ARG A 249 10.64 -4.72 5.76
CA ARG A 249 10.39 -6.17 5.77
C ARG A 249 10.34 -6.72 7.18
N CYS A 250 11.25 -6.29 8.07
CA CYS A 250 11.21 -6.72 9.47
C CYS A 250 9.90 -6.32 10.16
N LEU A 251 9.37 -5.13 9.87
CA LEU A 251 8.07 -4.69 10.42
C LEU A 251 6.90 -5.48 9.83
N LEU A 252 6.90 -5.71 8.52
CA LEU A 252 5.85 -6.46 7.82
C LEU A 252 5.73 -7.89 8.34
N CYS A 253 6.86 -8.52 8.58
CA CYS A 253 6.94 -9.93 8.93
C CYS A 253 7.15 -10.18 10.42
N ASN A 254 7.08 -9.13 11.25
CA ASN A 254 7.39 -9.16 12.68
C ASN A 254 8.76 -9.79 13.02
N SER A 255 9.72 -9.81 12.10
CA SER A 255 10.99 -10.52 12.29
C SER A 255 12.04 -9.67 13.00
N ILE A 256 13.08 -10.34 13.53
CA ILE A 256 14.32 -9.70 14.01
C ILE A 256 14.84 -8.68 12.98
N GLN A 257 15.22 -7.48 13.46
CA GLN A 257 15.79 -6.43 12.62
C GLN A 257 17.09 -6.88 11.96
N TYR A 258 17.40 -6.37 10.77
CA TYR A 258 18.57 -6.73 9.95
C TYR A 258 19.96 -6.57 10.60
N ASN A 259 20.04 -5.93 11.77
CA ASN A 259 21.24 -5.76 12.58
C ASN A 259 21.28 -6.70 13.82
N GLY A 260 20.28 -7.56 13.99
CA GLY A 260 20.23 -8.57 15.03
C GLY A 260 21.01 -9.82 14.65
N SER A 261 21.49 -10.55 15.65
CA SER A 261 22.36 -11.71 15.45
C SER A 261 21.80 -12.76 14.49
N TYR A 262 20.52 -13.11 14.57
CA TYR A 262 19.93 -14.14 13.68
C TYR A 262 19.01 -13.55 12.62
N SER A 263 19.34 -12.35 12.12
CA SER A 263 18.48 -11.58 11.21
C SER A 263 18.50 -12.03 9.75
N CYS A 264 19.38 -12.98 9.39
CA CYS A 264 19.39 -13.56 8.05
C CYS A 264 18.15 -14.44 7.83
N TRP A 265 17.45 -14.21 6.73
CA TRP A 265 16.25 -14.96 6.34
C TRP A 265 16.56 -16.29 5.63
N LYS A 266 17.83 -16.50 5.25
CA LYS A 266 18.26 -17.68 4.50
C LYS A 266 19.05 -18.68 5.34
N CYS A 267 19.71 -18.21 6.40
CA CYS A 267 20.54 -19.04 7.25
C CYS A 267 20.42 -18.67 8.73
N LEU A 268 20.89 -19.56 9.60
CA LEU A 268 20.92 -19.41 11.05
C LEU A 268 22.30 -18.98 11.56
N GLN A 269 23.15 -18.45 10.68
CA GLN A 269 24.45 -17.95 11.10
C GLN A 269 24.28 -16.67 11.93
N PRO A 270 24.91 -16.56 13.10
CA PRO A 270 24.89 -15.34 13.88
C PRO A 270 25.73 -14.26 13.18
N GLY A 271 25.16 -13.07 13.03
CA GLY A 271 25.89 -11.85 12.71
C GLY A 271 26.46 -11.20 13.97
N GLU A 272 27.56 -10.50 13.78
CA GLU A 272 28.30 -9.79 14.83
C GLU A 272 28.59 -8.34 14.41
N THR A 273 29.03 -7.53 15.37
CA THR A 273 29.45 -6.15 15.10
C THR A 273 30.96 -6.14 14.88
N ALA A 274 31.39 -5.81 13.67
CA ALA A 274 32.80 -5.68 13.34
C ALA A 274 33.19 -4.20 13.14
N SER A 275 34.43 -3.86 13.49
CA SER A 275 35.00 -2.54 13.20
C SER A 275 35.29 -2.40 11.70
N VAL A 276 34.78 -1.34 11.08
CA VAL A 276 35.00 -1.04 9.66
C VAL A 276 35.39 0.43 9.53
N GLY A 277 36.68 0.68 9.24
CA GLY A 277 37.24 2.03 9.19
C GLY A 277 37.10 2.77 10.52
N LYS A 278 36.38 3.90 10.53
CA LYS A 278 36.08 4.70 11.74
C LYS A 278 34.75 4.33 12.41
N GLY A 279 34.05 3.31 11.90
CA GLY A 279 32.72 2.92 12.37
C GLY A 279 32.62 1.43 12.66
N HIS A 280 31.38 0.98 12.84
CA HIS A 280 31.05 -0.43 13.02
C HIS A 280 30.02 -0.84 11.97
N ALA A 281 30.07 -2.09 11.53
CA ALA A 281 29.08 -2.69 10.66
C ALA A 281 28.61 -4.01 11.25
N HIS A 282 27.33 -4.35 11.01
CA HIS A 282 26.85 -5.70 11.25
C HIS A 282 27.34 -6.60 10.12
N VAL A 283 28.06 -7.66 10.45
CA VAL A 283 28.66 -8.58 9.48
C VAL A 283 28.30 -10.02 9.81
N TYR A 284 28.30 -10.87 8.79
CA TYR A 284 28.20 -12.33 8.94
C TYR A 284 29.60 -12.91 8.67
N PRO A 285 30.33 -13.37 9.71
CA PRO A 285 31.71 -13.85 9.53
C PRO A 285 31.79 -14.98 8.52
N PHE A 286 32.73 -14.91 7.58
CA PHE A 286 32.87 -15.99 6.61
C PHE A 286 33.34 -17.28 7.30
N GLN A 287 32.58 -18.36 7.14
CA GLN A 287 32.92 -19.69 7.65
C GLN A 287 33.35 -20.58 6.48
N MET A 288 34.62 -20.97 6.43
CA MET A 288 35.17 -21.71 5.29
C MET A 288 34.53 -23.10 5.15
N GLU A 289 34.21 -23.76 6.25
CA GLU A 289 33.58 -25.08 6.28
C GLU A 289 32.09 -25.02 5.90
N CYS A 290 31.42 -23.88 6.12
CA CYS A 290 30.00 -23.70 5.86
C CYS A 290 29.70 -22.28 5.33
N PRO A 291 30.10 -21.93 4.10
CA PRO A 291 30.08 -20.55 3.62
C PRO A 291 28.68 -19.96 3.42
N LYS A 292 27.63 -20.81 3.41
CA LYS A 292 26.22 -20.39 3.34
C LYS A 292 25.54 -20.38 4.71
N GLY A 293 26.21 -20.87 5.74
CA GLY A 293 25.64 -21.17 7.04
C GLY A 293 24.59 -22.29 7.00
N PRO A 294 24.13 -22.75 8.18
CA PRO A 294 23.02 -23.68 8.29
C PRO A 294 21.74 -23.04 7.73
N PRO A 295 20.99 -23.71 6.84
CA PRO A 295 19.81 -23.12 6.20
C PRO A 295 18.71 -22.84 7.21
N ARG A 296 18.05 -21.70 7.06
CA ARG A 296 16.86 -21.34 7.83
C ARG A 296 15.62 -21.91 7.13
N THR A 297 14.80 -22.66 7.85
CA THR A 297 13.54 -23.20 7.33
C THR A 297 12.41 -22.17 7.45
N ASN A 298 11.30 -22.40 6.73
CA ASN A 298 10.10 -21.58 6.90
C ASN A 298 9.57 -21.64 8.34
N ASP A 299 9.55 -22.82 8.95
CA ASP A 299 9.10 -22.99 10.34
C ASP A 299 9.99 -22.24 11.32
N GLN A 300 11.31 -22.23 11.12
CA GLN A 300 12.21 -21.41 11.94
C GLN A 300 11.95 -19.91 11.75
N THR A 301 11.64 -19.50 10.52
CA THR A 301 11.34 -18.08 10.22
C THR A 301 10.07 -17.63 10.96
N LEU A 302 9.05 -18.48 11.01
CA LEU A 302 7.81 -18.20 11.73
C LEU A 302 7.98 -18.22 13.26
N LYS A 303 8.88 -19.05 13.79
CA LYS A 303 9.18 -19.11 15.23
C LYS A 303 9.98 -17.90 15.73
N ASP A 304 10.80 -17.33 14.86
CA ASP A 304 11.67 -16.18 15.18
C ASP A 304 11.01 -14.81 14.88
N ALA A 305 9.77 -14.83 14.37
CA ALA A 305 8.91 -13.68 14.13
C ALA A 305 7.89 -13.50 15.28
#